data_AF-A0A2H0SEB2-F1
#
_entry.id   AF-A0A2H0SEB2-F1
#
_cell.length_a   1.000
_cell.length_b   1.000
_cell.length_c   1.000
_cell.angle_alpha   90.00
_cell.angle_beta   90.00
_cell.angle_gamma   90.00
#
_symmetry.space_group_name_H-M   'P 1'
#
loop_
_entity.id
_entity.type
_entity.pdbx_description
1 polymer ?
#
loop_
_entity_poly.entity_id
_entity_poly.type
_entity_poly.pdbx_seq_one_letter_code
_entity_poly.pdbx_strand_id
1 'polypeptide(L)'
;MKKIIQILVIVLLVLIILILSAGAYIWFKNPLVVKGIVESKIPFIEKPQMDETYDHPLLDTAQETQLRDIGIDPSDLPEEITAEQQECVEEKLGVERIQELMSGQSPSPMDAFKAMQCL
;
A
#
# COMPACT_ATOMS: atom_id res chain seq x y z
N MET A 1 11.73 -56.31 -15.61
CA MET A 1 11.09 -54.98 -15.47
C MET A 1 10.82 -54.57 -14.02
N LYS A 2 10.34 -55.45 -13.13
CA LYS A 2 10.11 -55.12 -11.70
C LYS A 2 11.36 -54.63 -10.96
N LYS A 3 12.52 -55.28 -11.15
CA LYS A 3 13.79 -54.88 -10.50
C LYS A 3 14.34 -53.53 -10.98
N ILE A 4 14.15 -53.19 -12.26
CA ILE A 4 14.60 -51.90 -12.83
C ILE A 4 13.70 -50.77 -12.31
N ILE A 5 12.38 -50.98 -12.30
CA ILE A 5 11.42 -50.03 -11.71
C ILE A 5 11.70 -49.83 -10.22
N GLN A 6 11.99 -50.92 -9.49
CA GLN A 6 12.34 -50.85 -8.07
C GLN A 6 13.63 -50.05 -7.83
N ILE A 7 14.67 -50.25 -8.64
CA ILE A 7 15.92 -49.48 -8.54
C ILE A 7 15.66 -48.00 -8.86
N LEU A 8 14.88 -47.70 -9.90
CA LEU A 8 14.55 -46.31 -10.28
C LEU A 8 13.80 -45.59 -9.15
N VAL A 9 12.81 -46.24 -8.53
CA VAL A 9 12.06 -45.68 -7.40
C VAL A 9 12.97 -45.45 -6.19
N ILE A 10 13.90 -46.36 -5.90
CA ILE A 10 14.86 -46.19 -4.80
C ILE A 10 15.79 -44.99 -5.08
N VAL A 11 16.31 -44.86 -6.30
CA VAL A 11 17.17 -43.73 -6.68
C VAL A 11 16.42 -42.39 -6.59
N LEU A 12 15.17 -42.34 -7.07
CA LEU A 12 14.33 -41.15 -6.98
C LEU A 12 14.07 -40.75 -5.51
N LEU A 13 13.79 -41.72 -4.65
CA LEU A 13 13.53 -41.49 -3.23
C LEU A 13 14.79 -40.95 -2.53
N VAL A 14 15.96 -41.53 -2.80
CA VAL A 14 17.25 -41.03 -2.27
C VAL A 14 17.52 -39.61 -2.75
N LEU A 15 17.23 -39.30 -4.02
CA LEU A 15 17.42 -37.97 -4.60
C LEU A 15 16.51 -36.92 -3.93
N ILE A 16 15.25 -37.27 -3.66
CA ILE A 16 14.31 -36.40 -2.91
C ILE A 16 14.82 -36.14 -1.50
N ILE A 17 15.30 -37.17 -0.79
CA ILE A 17 15.88 -37.01 0.56
C ILE A 17 17.13 -36.10 0.53
N LEU A 18 17.96 -36.22 -0.50
CA LEU A 18 19.12 -35.36 -0.69
C LEU A 18 18.71 -33.89 -0.91
N ILE A 19 17.69 -33.64 -1.73
CA ILE A 19 17.16 -32.29 -1.96
C ILE A 19 16.57 -31.70 -0.68
N LEU A 20 15.77 -32.47 0.06
CA LEU A 20 15.15 -32.00 1.30
C LEU A 20 16.19 -31.71 2.38
N SER A 21 17.21 -32.56 2.52
CA SER A 21 18.29 -32.33 3.48
C SER A 21 19.17 -31.13 3.10
N ALA A 22 19.45 -30.92 1.82
CA ALA A 22 20.12 -29.71 1.33
C ALA A 22 19.27 -28.45 1.56
N GLY A 23 17.96 -28.50 1.29
CA GLY A 23 17.03 -27.40 1.54
C GLY A 23 16.94 -27.04 3.02
N ALA A 24 16.83 -28.04 3.90
CA ALA A 24 16.87 -27.84 5.35
C ALA A 24 18.21 -27.26 5.81
N TYR A 25 19.34 -27.76 5.27
CA TYR A 25 20.67 -27.22 5.58
C TYR A 25 20.79 -25.74 5.19
N ILE A 26 20.33 -25.38 3.99
CA ILE A 26 20.28 -23.97 3.54
C ILE A 26 19.38 -23.15 4.46
N TRP A 27 18.21 -23.66 4.85
CA TRP A 27 17.26 -22.96 5.72
C TRP A 27 17.85 -22.68 7.12
N PHE A 28 18.56 -23.64 7.72
CA PHE A 28 19.18 -23.47 9.04
C PHE A 28 20.51 -22.69 9.01
N LYS A 29 21.28 -22.76 7.93
CA LYS A 29 22.63 -22.17 7.86
C LYS A 29 22.71 -20.84 7.10
N ASN A 30 21.72 -20.50 6.28
CA ASN A 30 21.66 -19.23 5.55
C ASN A 30 20.47 -18.36 6.01
N PRO A 31 20.55 -17.66 7.16
CA PRO A 31 19.57 -16.63 7.52
C PRO A 31 19.64 -15.36 6.61
N LEU A 32 20.42 -15.39 5.52
CA LEU A 32 20.88 -14.20 4.80
C LEU A 32 20.52 -14.14 3.30
N VAL A 33 20.04 -15.23 2.68
CA VAL A 33 19.67 -15.18 1.24
C VAL A 33 18.30 -14.55 1.01
N VAL A 34 17.40 -14.56 2.00
CA VAL A 34 16.10 -13.86 1.91
C VAL A 34 16.22 -12.37 2.25
N LYS A 35 17.33 -11.93 2.86
CA LYS A 35 17.56 -10.50 3.15
C LYS A 35 18.11 -9.74 1.93
N GLY A 36 18.84 -10.40 1.03
CA GLY A 36 19.48 -9.76 -0.12
C GLY A 36 18.57 -9.38 -1.30
N ILE A 37 17.30 -9.83 -1.32
CA ILE A 37 16.30 -9.37 -2.31
C ILE A 37 15.42 -8.25 -1.73
N VAL A 38 15.37 -8.13 -0.40
CA VAL A 38 14.69 -7.05 0.34
C VAL A 38 15.63 -5.89 0.67
N GLU A 39 16.85 -5.92 0.12
CA GLU A 39 17.74 -4.76 0.02
C GLU A 39 17.74 -4.25 -1.42
N SER A 40 16.58 -4.33 -2.06
CA SER A 40 16.25 -3.31 -3.04
C SER A 40 16.44 -1.99 -2.31
N LYS A 41 17.32 -1.15 -2.84
CA LYS A 41 17.29 0.29 -2.63
C LYS A 41 15.91 0.77 -3.04
N ILE A 42 14.90 0.53 -2.21
CA ILE A 42 13.73 1.38 -2.20
C ILE A 42 14.37 2.70 -1.78
N PRO A 43 14.43 3.73 -2.65
CA PRO A 43 14.67 5.06 -2.11
C PRO A 43 13.68 5.15 -0.96
N PHE A 44 14.16 5.39 0.25
CA PHE A 44 13.27 5.84 1.31
C PHE A 44 12.51 6.97 0.65
N ILE A 45 11.25 6.73 0.31
CA ILE A 45 10.38 7.79 -0.16
C ILE A 45 10.31 8.62 1.10
N GLU A 46 11.17 9.64 1.15
CA GLU A 46 11.07 10.71 2.10
C GLU A 46 9.60 11.06 2.02
N LYS A 47 8.87 10.83 3.12
CA LYS A 47 7.48 11.28 3.18
C LYS A 47 7.51 12.71 2.67
N PRO A 48 6.67 13.07 1.69
CA PRO A 48 6.65 14.44 1.18
C PRO A 48 6.70 15.36 2.39
N GLN A 49 7.66 16.30 2.42
CA GLN A 49 7.78 17.24 3.53
C GLN A 49 6.55 18.13 3.48
N MET A 50 5.49 17.68 4.15
CA MET A 50 4.27 18.44 4.26
C MET A 50 4.53 19.62 5.19
N ASP A 51 3.98 20.78 4.84
CA ASP A 51 4.05 21.93 5.72
C ASP A 51 3.09 21.72 6.90
N GLU A 52 3.61 21.20 8.01
CA GLU A 52 2.89 20.98 9.27
C GLU A 52 2.40 22.30 9.91
N THR A 53 2.82 23.46 9.39
CA THR A 53 2.43 24.78 9.90
C THR A 53 1.31 25.42 9.08
N TYR A 54 1.03 24.91 7.87
CA TYR A 54 -0.07 25.40 7.04
C TYR A 54 -1.43 24.95 7.59
N ASP A 55 -2.35 25.91 7.68
CA ASP A 55 -3.72 25.77 8.18
C ASP A 55 -4.68 26.20 7.06
N HIS A 56 -5.44 25.25 6.54
CA HIS A 56 -6.29 25.40 5.37
C HIS A 56 -7.61 26.09 5.76
N PRO A 57 -8.03 27.16 5.05
CA PRO A 57 -9.15 28.02 5.47
C PRO A 57 -10.51 27.33 5.54
N LEU A 58 -10.68 26.21 4.83
CA LEU A 58 -11.95 25.46 4.75
C LEU A 58 -11.98 24.18 5.60
N LEU A 59 -10.89 23.82 6.27
CA LEU A 59 -10.78 22.58 7.03
C LEU A 59 -10.55 22.88 8.50
N ASP A 60 -11.01 21.99 9.38
CA ASP A 60 -10.58 22.00 10.77
C ASP A 60 -9.29 21.18 10.97
N THR A 61 -8.60 21.41 12.09
CA THR A 61 -7.33 20.73 12.42
C THR A 61 -7.46 19.19 12.42
N ALA A 62 -8.64 18.66 12.74
CA ALA A 62 -8.86 17.21 12.75
C ALA A 62 -8.96 16.66 11.32
N GLN A 63 -9.65 17.36 10.42
CA GLN A 63 -9.71 17.02 9.00
C GLN A 63 -8.35 17.11 8.32
N GLU A 64 -7.56 18.14 8.65
CA GLU A 64 -6.19 18.27 8.14
C GLU A 64 -5.30 17.10 8.57
N THR A 65 -5.37 16.72 9.84
CA THR A 65 -4.61 15.58 10.37
C THR A 65 -4.99 14.29 9.62
N GLN A 66 -6.29 14.07 9.36
CA GLN A 66 -6.76 12.91 8.61
C GLN A 66 -6.25 12.89 7.17
N LEU A 67 -6.18 14.05 6.51
CA LEU A 67 -5.63 14.16 5.16
C LEU A 67 -4.12 13.87 5.13
N ARG A 68 -3.38 14.41 6.11
CA ARG A 68 -1.93 14.14 6.25
C ARG A 68 -1.66 12.66 6.51
N ASP A 69 -2.49 11.99 7.32
CA ASP A 69 -2.39 10.56 7.62
C ASP A 69 -2.55 9.66 6.37
N ILE A 70 -3.38 10.09 5.41
CA ILE A 70 -3.57 9.40 4.12
C ILE A 70 -2.61 9.88 3.02
N GLY A 71 -1.69 10.81 3.35
CA GLY A 71 -0.65 11.27 2.45
C GLY A 71 -1.02 12.46 1.56
N ILE A 72 -2.07 13.22 1.89
CA ILE A 72 -2.47 14.46 1.20
C ILE A 72 -1.98 15.66 2.00
N ASP A 73 -1.32 16.61 1.32
CA ASP A 73 -0.97 17.90 1.90
C ASP A 73 -2.17 18.86 1.80
N PRO A 74 -2.67 19.44 2.91
CA PRO A 74 -3.75 20.42 2.87
C PRO A 74 -3.43 21.65 2.01
N SER A 75 -2.15 21.98 1.79
CA SER A 75 -1.75 23.11 0.94
C SER A 75 -1.93 22.85 -0.56
N ASP A 76 -2.10 21.59 -0.98
CA ASP A 76 -2.42 21.23 -2.36
C ASP A 76 -3.92 21.38 -2.67
N LEU A 77 -4.75 21.64 -1.65
CA LEU A 77 -6.18 21.81 -1.82
C LEU A 77 -6.54 23.25 -2.21
N PRO A 78 -7.56 23.44 -3.06
CA PRO A 78 -8.04 24.77 -3.40
C PRO A 78 -8.74 25.41 -2.21
N GLU A 79 -8.46 26.69 -2.00
CA GLU A 79 -9.08 27.50 -0.94
C GLU A 79 -10.55 27.86 -1.24
N GLU A 80 -11.01 27.63 -2.48
CA GLU A 80 -12.39 27.82 -2.92
C GLU A 80 -12.84 26.64 -3.79
N ILE A 81 -14.05 26.13 -3.56
CA ILE A 81 -14.64 25.04 -4.35
C ILE A 81 -15.56 25.64 -5.42
N THR A 82 -15.28 25.37 -6.68
CA THR A 82 -16.15 25.78 -7.79
C THR A 82 -17.35 24.83 -7.93
N ALA A 83 -18.42 25.29 -8.60
CA ALA A 83 -19.59 24.45 -8.86
C ALA A 83 -19.23 23.20 -9.69
N GLU A 84 -18.29 23.34 -10.63
CA GLU A 84 -17.81 22.22 -11.47
C GLU A 84 -17.07 21.16 -10.64
N GLN A 85 -16.25 21.59 -9.67
CA GLN A 85 -15.56 20.69 -8.76
C GLN A 85 -16.55 19.96 -7.86
N GLN A 86 -17.56 20.66 -7.36
CA GLN A 86 -18.61 20.07 -6.54
C GLN A 86 -19.40 19.00 -7.31
N GLU A 87 -19.84 19.30 -8.54
CA GLU A 87 -20.53 18.33 -9.40
C GLU A 87 -19.65 17.11 -9.70
N CYS A 88 -18.35 17.30 -9.97
CA CYS A 88 -17.43 16.19 -10.20
C CYS A 88 -17.29 15.29 -8.96
N VAL A 89 -17.11 15.89 -7.78
CA VAL A 89 -16.98 15.10 -6.53
C VAL A 89 -18.28 14.36 -6.24
N GLU A 90 -19.45 14.98 -6.46
CA GLU A 90 -20.77 14.35 -6.35
C GLU A 90 -20.93 13.16 -7.29
N GLU A 91 -20.44 13.25 -8.53
CA GLU A 91 -20.44 12.12 -9.47
C GLU A 91 -19.53 10.97 -9.01
N LYS A 92 -18.33 11.28 -8.48
CA LYS A 92 -17.33 10.25 -8.15
C LYS A 92 -17.55 9.56 -6.80
N LEU A 93 -17.95 10.33 -5.79
CA LEU A 93 -18.13 9.86 -4.41
C LEU A 93 -19.60 9.57 -4.08
N GLY A 94 -20.52 10.30 -4.70
CA GLY A 94 -21.95 10.27 -4.37
C GLY A 94 -22.29 11.26 -3.26
N VAL A 95 -23.51 11.81 -3.34
CA VAL A 95 -24.02 12.84 -2.43
C VAL A 95 -24.04 12.37 -0.96
N GLU A 96 -24.41 11.12 -0.71
CA GLU A 96 -24.43 10.55 0.65
C GLU A 96 -23.03 10.56 1.29
N ARG A 97 -22.01 10.13 0.55
CA ARG A 97 -20.63 10.09 1.06
C ARG A 97 -20.08 11.49 1.32
N ILE A 98 -20.41 12.46 0.48
CA ILE A 98 -20.00 13.85 0.68
C ILE A 98 -20.63 14.41 1.95
N GLN A 99 -21.92 14.15 2.19
CA GLN A 99 -22.60 14.62 3.39
C GLN A 99 -21.97 14.02 4.67
N GLU A 100 -21.56 12.75 4.62
CA GLU A 100 -20.80 12.13 5.72
C GLU A 100 -19.46 12.84 5.96
N LEU A 101 -18.69 13.12 4.90
CA LEU A 101 -17.40 13.83 5.01
C LEU A 101 -17.58 15.25 5.54
N MET A 102 -18.60 15.97 5.07
CA MET A 102 -18.97 17.30 5.60
C MET A 102 -19.40 17.26 7.06
N SER A 103 -19.95 16.12 7.52
CA SER A 103 -20.29 15.92 8.94
C SER A 103 -19.08 15.54 9.82
N GLY A 104 -17.87 15.47 9.24
CA GLY A 104 -16.63 15.16 9.95
C GLY A 104 -16.27 13.67 9.98
N GLN A 105 -16.90 12.82 9.15
CA GLN A 105 -16.38 11.46 8.97
C GLN A 105 -14.99 11.48 8.33
N SER A 106 -14.14 10.55 8.77
CA SER A 106 -12.81 10.39 8.21
C SER A 106 -12.89 9.99 6.73
N PRO A 107 -12.13 10.67 5.84
CA PRO A 107 -11.97 10.24 4.46
C PRO A 107 -11.19 8.92 4.40
N SER A 108 -11.57 8.07 3.46
CA SER A 108 -10.77 6.89 3.11
C SER A 108 -9.76 7.25 2.01
N PRO A 109 -8.68 6.46 1.84
CA PRO A 109 -7.74 6.65 0.73
C PRO A 109 -8.42 6.63 -0.66
N MET A 110 -9.53 5.91 -0.81
CA MET A 110 -10.29 5.90 -2.06
C MET A 110 -11.15 7.15 -2.25
N ASP A 111 -11.66 7.77 -1.18
CA ASP A 111 -12.37 9.05 -1.28
C ASP A 111 -11.40 10.13 -1.75
N ALA A 112 -10.23 10.18 -1.12
CA ALA A 112 -9.11 11.03 -1.50
C ALA A 112 -8.72 10.85 -2.97
N PHE A 113 -8.45 9.62 -3.41
CA PHE A 113 -8.04 9.34 -4.78
C PHE A 113 -9.09 9.75 -5.83
N LYS A 114 -10.38 9.59 -5.50
CA LYS A 114 -11.47 10.00 -6.38
C LYS A 114 -11.66 11.51 -6.40
N ALA A 115 -11.59 12.17 -5.23
CA ALA A 115 -11.76 13.61 -5.11
C ALA A 115 -10.61 14.38 -5.78
N MET A 116 -9.37 13.88 -5.70
CA MET A 116 -8.22 14.48 -6.38
C MET A 116 -8.34 14.51 -7.91
N GLN A 117 -9.20 13.68 -8.51
CA GLN A 117 -9.45 13.73 -9.97
C GLN A 117 -10.34 14.91 -10.37
N CYS A 118 -10.95 15.57 -9.39
CA CYS A 118 -11.85 16.71 -9.55
C CYS A 118 -11.18 18.05 -9.19
N LEU A 119 -9.92 18.02 -8.74
CA LEU A 119 -9.13 19.20 -8.41
C LEU A 119 -8.46 19.79 -9.65
#